data_AF-A0A940PC45-F1
#
_entry.id   AF-A0A940PC45-F1
#
_cell.length_a   1.000
_cell.length_b   1.000
_cell.length_c   1.000
_cell.angle_alpha   90.00
_cell.angle_beta   90.00
_cell.angle_gamma   90.00
#
_symmetry.space_group_name_H-M   'P 1'
#
loop_
_entity.id
_entity.type
_entity.pdbx_description
1 polymer ?
#
loop_
_entity_poly.entity_id
_entity_poly.type
_entity_poly.pdbx_seq_one_letter_code
_entity_poly.pdbx_strand_id
1 'polypeptide(L)' 'MTGKQEQDVDLSYFKGKTVAILGYADHGKEHALKLRNNGINVVVALRHEVASTGWVEEGFRVVSVYEAVDEADVIQVW' A
#
# COMPACT_ATOMS: atom_id res chain seq x y z
N MET A 1 -30.26 7.09 8.19
CA MET A 1 -28.84 6.90 7.82
C MET A 1 -28.23 6.01 8.88
N THR A 2 -28.15 4.70 8.62
CA THR A 2 -27.53 3.76 9.56
C THR A 2 -26.02 4.01 9.53
N GLY A 3 -25.51 4.66 10.57
CA GLY A 3 -24.07 4.79 10.80
C GLY A 3 -23.49 3.39 10.92
N LYS A 4 -22.83 2.92 9.86
CA LYS A 4 -22.14 1.64 9.87
C LYS A 4 -20.91 1.83 10.75
N GLN A 5 -21.01 1.36 12.00
CA GLN A 5 -19.88 1.24 12.90
C GLN A 5 -18.77 0.47 12.16
N GLU A 6 -17.52 0.92 12.22
CA GLU A 6 -16.39 0.16 11.68
C GLU A 6 -16.46 -1.23 12.28
N GLN A 7 -16.85 -2.21 11.46
CA GLN A 7 -16.79 -3.60 11.86
C GLN A 7 -15.30 -3.92 12.00
N ASP A 8 -14.90 -4.58 13.08
CA ASP A 8 -13.54 -5.12 13.20
C ASP A 8 -13.27 -5.99 11.96
N VAL A 9 -12.48 -5.44 11.03
CA VAL A 9 -12.15 -6.12 9.78
C VAL A 9 -11.10 -7.17 10.12
N ASP A 10 -11.40 -8.44 9.84
CA ASP A 10 -10.42 -9.50 10.01
C ASP A 10 -9.29 -9.33 8.99
N LEU A 11 -8.10 -8.96 9.49
CA LEU A 11 -6.89 -8.79 8.68
C LEU A 11 -6.03 -10.05 8.62
N SER A 12 -6.51 -11.19 9.14
CA SER A 12 -5.77 -12.46 9.17
C SER A 12 -5.25 -12.89 7.79
N TYR A 13 -5.99 -12.58 6.72
CA TYR A 13 -5.57 -12.85 5.34
C TYR A 13 -4.23 -12.20 4.97
N PHE A 14 -3.93 -11.02 5.52
CA PHE A 14 -2.70 -10.27 5.19
C PHE A 14 -1.50 -10.67 6.04
N LYS A 15 -1.66 -11.58 6.99
CA LYS A 15 -0.56 -11.98 7.88
C LYS A 15 0.59 -12.61 7.08
N GLY A 16 1.75 -11.97 7.14
CA GLY A 16 2.96 -12.40 6.42
C GLY A 16 2.94 -12.10 4.91
N LYS A 17 1.89 -11.48 4.39
CA LYS A 17 1.79 -11.09 2.98
C LYS A 17 2.43 -9.73 2.74
N THR A 18 2.92 -9.54 1.52
CA THR A 18 3.32 -8.25 0.98
C THR A 18 2.24 -7.70 0.07
N VAL A 19 1.86 -6.45 0.28
CA VAL A 19 0.93 -5.71 -0.59
C VAL A 19 1.71 -4.68 -1.41
N ALA A 20 1.64 -4.79 -2.73
CA ALA A 20 2.12 -3.77 -3.64
C ALA A 20 1.03 -2.73 -3.92
N ILE A 21 1.38 -1.46 -3.74
CA ILE A 21 0.58 -0.31 -4.14
C ILE A 21 1.16 0.23 -5.45
N LEU A 22 0.42 0.07 -6.53
CA LEU A 22 0.77 0.60 -7.85
C LEU A 22 -0.14 1.79 -8.14
N GLY A 23 0.43 3.00 -8.23
CA GLY A 23 -0.35 4.20 -8.56
C GLY A 23 -0.02 5.38 -7.66
N TYR A 24 -0.10 6.58 -8.23
CA TYR A 24 0.38 7.81 -7.64
C TYR A 24 -0.80 8.78 -7.41
N ALA A 25 -1.59 8.49 -6.38
CA ALA A 25 -2.69 9.35 -5.94
C ALA A 25 -2.85 9.28 -4.42
N ASP A 26 -3.53 10.27 -3.84
CA ASP A 26 -3.82 10.36 -2.40
C ASP A 26 -4.51 9.09 -1.87
N HIS A 27 -5.40 8.48 -2.67
CA HIS A 27 -6.08 7.24 -2.34
C HIS A 27 -5.10 6.07 -2.10
N GLY A 28 -4.11 5.91 -2.98
CA GLY A 28 -3.08 4.88 -2.83
C GLY A 28 -2.27 5.10 -1.55
N LYS A 29 -2.00 6.36 -1.22
CA LYS A 29 -1.24 6.76 -0.02
C LYS A 29 -2.01 6.46 1.27
N GLU A 30 -3.28 6.84 1.33
CA GLU A 30 -4.15 6.52 2.45
C GLU A 30 -4.26 5.01 2.69
N HIS A 31 -4.35 4.24 1.61
CA HIS A 31 -4.42 2.78 1.69
C HIS A 31 -3.10 2.16 2.16
N ALA A 32 -1.97 2.62 1.62
CA ALA A 32 -0.64 2.20 2.05
C ALA A 32 -0.42 2.45 3.56
N LEU A 33 -0.83 3.63 4.05
CA LEU A 33 -0.74 4.01 5.46
C LEU A 33 -1.62 3.12 6.34
N LYS A 34 -2.88 2.88 5.95
CA LYS A 34 -3.78 2.00 6.72
C LYS A 34 -3.22 0.59 6.83
N LEU A 35 -2.72 0.01 5.74
CA LEU A 35 -2.12 -1.32 5.75
C LEU A 35 -0.87 -1.38 6.64
N ARG A 36 0.05 -0.43 6.47
CA ARG A 36 1.28 -0.36 7.26
C ARG A 36 1.02 -0.16 8.75
N ASN A 37 0.05 0.70 9.10
CA ASN A 37 -0.35 0.92 10.50
C ASN A 37 -0.98 -0.32 11.15
N ASN A 38 -1.51 -1.25 10.36
CA ASN A 38 -1.98 -2.56 10.81
C ASN A 38 -0.89 -3.65 10.75
N GLY A 39 0.37 -3.28 10.56
CA GLY A 39 1.50 -4.21 10.55
C GLY A 39 1.60 -5.07 9.29
N ILE A 40 0.93 -4.69 8.21
CA ILE A 40 1.00 -5.38 6.91
C ILE A 40 2.21 -4.86 6.14
N ASN A 41 2.95 -5.75 5.48
CA ASN A 41 4.09 -5.36 4.67
C ASN A 41 3.60 -4.65 3.40
N VAL A 42 4.11 -3.44 3.17
CA VAL A 42 3.72 -2.61 2.03
C VAL A 42 4.95 -2.22 1.23
N VAL A 43 4.87 -2.42 -0.08
CA VAL A 43 5.79 -1.85 -1.06
C VAL A 43 5.03 -0.91 -1.99
N VAL A 44 5.67 0.20 -2.35
CA VAL A 44 5.09 1.17 -3.27
C VAL A 44 5.87 1.14 -4.58
N ALA A 45 5.16 1.05 -5.71
CA ALA A 45 5.79 1.13 -7.01
C ALA A 45 5.36 2.39 -7.74
N LEU A 46 6.35 3.20 -8.10
CA LEU A 46 6.16 4.45 -8.81
C LEU A 46 6.89 4.39 -10.16
N ARG A 47 6.32 5.03 -11.19
CA ARG A 47 7.06 5.25 -12.45
C ARG A 47 8.18 6.25 -12.19
N HIS A 48 9.32 6.05 -12.86
CA HIS A 48 10.56 6.81 -12.67
C HIS A 48 10.41 8.34 -12.84
N GLU A 49 9.32 8.81 -13.44
CA GLU A 49 9.05 10.23 -13.71
C GLU A 49 8.12 10.90 -12.70
N VAL A 50 7.49 10.16 -11.78
CA VAL A 50 6.67 10.78 -10.71
C VAL A 50 7.53 11.06 -9.48
N ALA A 51 7.31 12.22 -8.85
CA ALA A 51 8.07 12.68 -7.70
C ALA A 51 7.91 11.71 -6.51
N SER A 52 8.82 10.75 -6.37
CA SER A 52 8.82 9.75 -5.29
C SER A 52 9.14 10.34 -3.91
N THR A 53 9.45 11.64 -3.83
CA THR A 53 9.97 12.30 -2.62
C THR A 53 9.04 12.15 -1.43
N GLY A 54 7.74 12.43 -1.59
CA GLY A 54 6.79 12.36 -0.47
C GLY A 54 6.61 10.95 0.11
N TRP A 55 6.72 9.90 -0.72
CA TRP A 55 6.58 8.51 -0.27
C TRP A 55 7.82 8.02 0.48
N VAL A 56 9.00 8.39 -0.02
CA VAL A 56 10.28 8.07 0.61
C VAL A 56 10.42 8.83 1.93
N GLU A 57 10.03 10.11 1.98
CA GLU A 57 10.01 10.93 3.19
C GLU A 57 9.10 10.34 4.28
N GLU A 58 8.00 9.69 3.88
CA GLU A 58 7.11 8.97 4.79
C GLU A 58 7.58 7.55 5.15
N GLY A 59 8.79 7.18 4.72
CA GLY A 59 9.44 5.92 5.05
C GLY A 59 8.87 4.72 4.31
N PHE A 60 8.21 4.92 3.17
CA PHE A 60 7.83 3.80 2.30
C PHE A 60 9.03 3.30 1.51
N ARG A 61 9.10 1.98 1.33
CA ARG A 61 10.02 1.38 0.35
C ARG A 61 9.42 1.58 -1.04
N VAL A 62 10.07 2.41 -1.84
CA VAL A 62 9.67 2.69 -3.23
C VAL A 62 10.60 1.93 -4.17
N VAL A 63 10.02 1.13 -5.06
CA VAL A 63 10.75 0.28 -6.03
C VAL A 63 10.15 0.38 -7.43
N SER A 64 10.76 -0.28 -8.41
CA SER A 64 10.18 -0.39 -9.75
C SER A 64 8.88 -1.21 -9.74
N VAL A 65 8.01 -1.00 -10.73
CA VAL A 65 6.80 -1.82 -10.90
C VAL A 65 7.14 -3.32 -11.00
N TYR A 66 8.25 -3.66 -11.66
CA TYR A 66 8.69 -5.04 -11.79
C TYR A 66 9.02 -5.65 -10.42
N GLU A 67 9.86 -4.99 -9.63
CA GLU A 67 10.23 -5.46 -8.30
C GLU A 67 9.03 -5.58 -7.37
N ALA A 68 8.13 -4.59 -7.37
CA ALA A 68 6.93 -4.61 -6.53
C ALA A 68 6.00 -5.78 -6.87
N VAL A 69 5.84 -6.09 -8.16
CA VAL A 69 5.00 -7.21 -8.62
C VAL A 69 5.65 -8.56 -8.31
N ASP A 70 6.97 -8.68 -8.41
CA ASP A 70 7.72 -9.91 -8.12
C ASP A 70 7.63 -10.31 -6.64
N GLU A 71 7.61 -9.33 -5.72
CA GLU A 71 7.61 -9.58 -4.28
C GLU A 71 6.23 -9.58 -3.61
N ALA A 72 5.16 -9.21 -4.32
CA ALA A 72 3.84 -9.02 -3.72
C ALA A 72 2.94 -10.26 -3.82
N ASP A 73 2.23 -10.54 -2.73
CA ASP A 73 1.12 -11.50 -2.70
C ASP A 73 -0.20 -10.86 -3.17
N VAL A 74 -0.32 -9.55 -2.99
CA VAL A 74 -1.52 -8.76 -3.32
C VAL A 74 -1.09 -7.49 -4.02
N ILE A 75 -1.72 -7.20 -5.16
CA ILE A 75 -1.48 -5.97 -5.92
C ILE A 75 -2.74 -5.12 -5.87
N GLN A 76 -2.61 -3.88 -5.41
CA GLN A 76 -3.64 -2.86 -5.53
C GLN A 76 -3.23 -1.84 -6.58
N VAL A 77 -4.12 -1.59 -7.54
CA VAL A 77 -3.93 -0.63 -8.62
C VAL A 77 -4.82 0.58 -8.35
N TRP A 78 -4.21 1.75 -8.23
CA TRP A 78 -4.83 3.04 -7.95
C TRP A 78 -4.73 3.99 -9.14
#